data_AF-A0A7V5V5S8-F1
#
_entry.id   AF-A0A7V5V5S8-F1
#
_cell.length_a   1.000
_cell.length_b   1.000
_cell.length_c   1.000
_cell.angle_alpha   90.00
_cell.angle_beta   90.00
_cell.angle_gamma   90.00
#
_symmetry.space_group_name_H-M   'P 1'
#
loop_
_entity.id
_entity.type
_entity.pdbx_description
1 polymer ?
#
loop_
_entity_poly.entity_id
_entity_poly.type
_entity_poly.pdbx_seq_one_letter_code
_entity_poly.pdbx_strand_id
1 'polypeptide(L)'
;GFFHFNLYFQKEKIPRKAVCLWENGYDLCAIAPGKKYPVEKGWPKKDTAVLVKNWPPCHGVGVRTGKKVVGADVDINDKEIVRELLHLFDGISYITRVGMPPKTLIPVVCPGIKKKVCSDKWVDDNGVVNQIEILSYGQQFVAYGIHPETKQPYQWSGDLLTHELPVISTAMIDSLFTRFNELAGNAGWTNITTRNRKTYKIRKAGNESGNKPGDIYNRCCSITDVLEEYGWNHYRGNYWTRPGKKHGVSGTVFDSNTFYCFTSSTCLEPGRSYDCFGLLAMYEYGGDFSLAANAVLRTLREVR
;
A
#
# COMPACT_ATOMS: atom_id res chain seq x y z
N GLY A 1 13.65 11.13 -38.61
CA GLY A 1 12.41 11.86 -38.98
C GLY A 1 11.33 11.70 -37.93
N PHE A 2 10.65 10.55 -37.91
CA PHE A 2 9.43 10.32 -37.11
C PHE A 2 9.60 10.36 -35.58
N PHE A 3 10.68 9.79 -35.02
CA PHE A 3 10.92 9.78 -33.56
C PHE A 3 11.15 11.19 -32.98
N HIS A 4 11.90 12.03 -33.70
CA HIS A 4 12.18 13.40 -33.26
C HIS A 4 10.93 14.29 -33.31
N PHE A 5 10.06 14.08 -34.31
CA PHE A 5 8.81 14.82 -34.47
C PHE A 5 7.80 14.52 -33.35
N ASN A 6 7.66 13.25 -32.94
CA ASN A 6 6.72 12.84 -31.89
C ASN A 6 7.19 13.28 -30.49
N LEU A 7 8.50 13.26 -30.23
CA LEU A 7 9.11 13.80 -29.01
C LEU A 7 8.93 15.32 -28.88
N TYR A 8 9.06 16.05 -29.99
CA TYR A 8 8.86 17.51 -30.03
C TYR A 8 7.38 17.87 -29.77
N PHE A 9 6.46 17.16 -30.40
CA PHE A 9 5.01 17.37 -30.22
C PHE A 9 4.52 17.08 -28.78
N GLN A 10 5.10 16.09 -28.11
CA GLN A 10 4.77 15.84 -26.70
C GLN A 10 5.25 16.96 -25.78
N LYS A 11 6.42 17.55 -26.02
CA LYS A 11 6.98 18.64 -25.21
C LYS A 11 6.10 19.90 -25.22
N GLU A 12 5.52 20.25 -26.36
CA GLU A 12 4.63 21.42 -26.47
C GLU A 12 3.27 21.22 -25.77
N LYS A 13 2.83 19.96 -25.59
CA LYS A 13 1.56 19.65 -24.94
C LYS A 13 1.65 19.46 -23.42
N ILE A 14 2.84 19.24 -22.86
CA ILE A 14 3.00 19.01 -21.42
C ILE A 14 2.47 20.17 -20.57
N PRO A 15 2.80 21.46 -20.85
CA PRO A 15 2.25 22.57 -20.09
C PRO A 15 0.71 22.58 -20.10
N ARG A 16 0.08 22.31 -21.24
CA ARG A 16 -1.39 22.21 -21.34
C ARG A 16 -1.95 21.05 -20.52
N LYS A 17 -1.32 19.87 -20.57
CA LYS A 17 -1.72 18.71 -19.75
C LYS A 17 -1.59 18.99 -18.25
N ALA A 18 -0.56 19.72 -17.83
CA ALA A 18 -0.39 20.13 -16.44
C ALA A 18 -1.51 21.08 -15.99
N VAL A 19 -1.87 22.06 -16.83
CA VAL A 19 -3.02 22.95 -16.57
C VAL A 19 -4.31 22.15 -16.40
N CYS A 20 -4.65 21.27 -17.37
CA CYS A 20 -5.89 20.48 -17.29
C CYS A 20 -5.94 19.55 -16.07
N LEU A 21 -4.82 18.90 -15.72
CA LEU A 21 -4.75 18.09 -14.50
C LEU A 21 -4.98 18.94 -13.24
N TRP A 22 -4.37 20.12 -13.17
CA TRP A 22 -4.53 21.00 -12.03
C TRP A 22 -5.96 21.54 -11.91
N GLU A 23 -6.60 21.92 -13.02
CA GLU A 23 -8.02 22.32 -13.08
C GLU A 23 -8.94 21.19 -12.63
N ASN A 24 -8.58 19.94 -12.95
CA ASN A 24 -9.25 18.75 -12.43
C ASN A 24 -8.91 18.45 -10.96
N GLY A 25 -8.14 19.29 -10.25
CA GLY A 25 -7.86 19.14 -8.82
C GLY A 25 -6.72 18.16 -8.48
N TYR A 26 -5.89 17.78 -9.45
CA TYR A 26 -4.65 17.04 -9.15
C TYR A 26 -3.57 17.97 -8.59
N ASP A 27 -2.77 17.44 -7.67
CA ASP A 27 -1.60 18.13 -7.13
C ASP A 27 -0.36 17.68 -7.91
N LEU A 28 0.48 18.61 -8.39
CA LEU A 28 1.48 18.32 -9.42
C LEU A 28 2.89 18.75 -9.02
N CYS A 29 3.87 18.01 -9.50
CA CYS A 29 5.29 18.37 -9.44
C CYS A 29 5.93 18.28 -10.83
N ALA A 30 6.95 19.08 -11.08
CA ALA A 30 7.71 19.03 -12.32
C ALA A 30 8.80 17.96 -12.23
N ILE A 31 8.95 17.18 -13.30
CA ILE A 31 9.94 16.10 -13.41
C ILE A 31 10.99 16.50 -14.42
N ALA A 32 12.22 16.71 -13.97
CA ALA A 32 13.33 17.10 -14.84
C ALA A 32 13.58 16.03 -15.93
N PRO A 33 14.04 16.44 -17.13
CA PRO A 33 14.38 15.50 -18.20
C PRO A 33 15.31 14.37 -17.74
N GLY A 34 14.97 13.13 -18.10
CA GLY A 34 15.76 11.95 -17.73
C GLY A 34 15.70 11.59 -16.23
N LYS A 35 14.79 12.20 -15.47
CA LYS A 35 14.50 11.82 -14.08
C LYS A 35 13.13 11.15 -13.97
N LYS A 36 12.95 10.39 -12.89
CA LYS A 36 11.68 9.77 -12.49
C LYS A 36 11.11 10.35 -11.19
N TYR A 37 11.69 11.44 -10.72
CA TYR A 37 11.36 12.11 -9.46
C TYR A 37 11.68 13.62 -9.54
N PRO A 38 11.02 14.46 -8.73
CA PRO A 38 11.37 15.88 -8.62
C PRO A 38 12.74 16.04 -7.94
N VAL A 39 13.61 16.84 -8.54
CA VAL A 39 14.98 17.08 -8.03
C VAL A 39 15.07 18.25 -7.04
N GLU A 40 13.98 19.00 -6.90
CA GLU A 40 13.99 20.25 -6.19
C GLU A 40 13.78 20.08 -4.68
N LYS A 41 14.50 20.88 -3.88
CA LYS A 41 14.38 20.85 -2.42
C LYS A 41 12.96 21.25 -1.99
N GLY A 42 12.36 20.45 -1.10
CA GLY A 42 11.02 20.74 -0.56
C GLY A 42 9.87 20.50 -1.55
N TRP A 43 10.10 19.81 -2.66
CA TRP A 43 9.10 19.53 -3.71
C TRP A 43 7.73 19.00 -3.24
N PRO A 44 7.59 18.21 -2.13
CA PRO A 44 6.27 17.73 -1.72
C PRO A 44 5.34 18.83 -1.22
N LYS A 45 5.91 19.97 -0.79
CA LYS A 45 5.18 21.10 -0.19
C LYS A 45 4.99 22.28 -1.15
N LYS A 46 5.51 22.17 -2.38
CA LYS A 46 5.41 23.26 -3.35
C LYS A 46 3.99 23.46 -3.84
N ASP A 47 3.63 24.71 -4.05
CA ASP A 47 2.32 25.09 -4.57
C ASP A 47 2.21 24.75 -6.07
N THR A 48 1.24 23.90 -6.40
CA THR A 48 0.92 23.56 -7.79
C THR A 48 0.45 24.77 -8.59
N ALA A 49 -0.31 25.69 -7.99
CA ALA A 49 -0.85 26.84 -8.71
C ALA A 49 0.26 27.75 -9.24
N VAL A 50 1.32 27.95 -8.44
CA VAL A 50 2.51 28.70 -8.86
C VAL A 50 3.31 27.94 -9.91
N LEU A 51 3.45 26.62 -9.74
CA LEU A 51 4.19 25.76 -10.66
C LEU A 51 3.55 25.71 -12.05
N VAL A 52 2.22 25.57 -12.13
CA VAL A 52 1.49 25.49 -13.40
C VAL A 52 1.59 26.78 -14.20
N LYS A 53 1.57 27.94 -13.53
CA LYS A 53 1.77 29.25 -14.18
C LYS A 53 3.17 29.41 -14.78
N ASN A 54 4.17 28.75 -14.20
CA ASN A 54 5.58 28.87 -14.59
C ASN A 54 6.19 27.50 -14.83
N TRP A 55 5.54 26.68 -15.66
CA TRP A 55 5.97 25.30 -15.87
C TRP A 55 7.36 25.24 -16.50
N PRO A 56 8.34 24.56 -15.87
CA PRO A 56 9.69 24.52 -16.41
C PRO A 56 9.74 23.86 -17.80
N PRO A 57 10.49 24.41 -18.77
CA PRO A 57 10.54 23.86 -20.11
C PRO A 57 11.10 22.44 -20.09
N CYS A 58 10.57 21.61 -21.00
CA CYS A 58 10.93 20.19 -21.15
C CYS A 58 10.71 19.28 -19.92
N HIS A 59 10.17 19.78 -18.81
CA HIS A 59 9.88 18.95 -17.65
C HIS A 59 8.60 18.14 -17.87
N GLY A 60 8.62 16.86 -17.48
CA GLY A 60 7.43 16.03 -17.38
C GLY A 60 6.54 16.41 -16.20
N VAL A 61 5.34 15.84 -16.16
CA VAL A 61 4.33 16.01 -15.11
C VAL A 61 4.37 14.82 -14.16
N GLY A 62 4.70 15.10 -12.90
CA GLY A 62 4.44 14.21 -11.78
C GLY A 62 3.14 14.58 -11.08
N VAL A 63 2.43 13.58 -10.60
CA VAL A 63 1.21 13.74 -9.80
C VAL A 63 1.55 13.36 -8.36
N ARG A 64 1.41 14.31 -7.44
CA ARG A 64 1.58 14.09 -6.01
C ARG A 64 0.36 13.35 -5.47
N THR A 65 0.63 12.23 -4.81
CA THR A 65 -0.40 11.33 -4.30
C THR A 65 -0.86 11.73 -2.88
N GLY A 66 -2.01 11.20 -2.45
CA GLY A 66 -2.56 11.36 -1.10
C GLY A 66 -3.70 12.38 -1.00
N LYS A 67 -3.71 13.45 -1.81
CA LYS A 67 -4.80 14.44 -1.81
C LYS A 67 -6.03 13.95 -2.57
N LYS A 68 -5.90 13.81 -3.90
CA LYS A 68 -6.97 13.38 -4.80
C LYS A 68 -6.86 11.90 -5.19
N VAL A 69 -5.64 11.43 -5.39
CA VAL A 69 -5.34 10.11 -5.98
C VAL A 69 -4.27 9.40 -5.17
N VAL A 70 -4.38 8.08 -5.09
CA VAL A 70 -3.28 7.18 -4.70
C VAL A 70 -2.84 6.41 -5.92
N GLY A 71 -1.56 6.05 -5.98
CA GLY A 71 -1.04 5.21 -7.08
C GLY A 71 -0.78 3.81 -6.57
N ALA A 72 -1.49 2.80 -7.08
CA ALA A 72 -1.11 1.41 -6.89
C ALA A 72 0.00 1.08 -7.90
N ASP A 73 1.25 1.10 -7.45
CA ASP A 73 2.43 0.84 -8.25
C ASP A 73 2.78 -0.66 -8.14
N VAL A 74 2.48 -1.40 -9.20
CA VAL A 74 2.77 -2.82 -9.34
C VAL A 74 4.17 -2.96 -9.93
N ASP A 75 5.19 -2.90 -9.06
CA ASP A 75 6.61 -3.04 -9.40
C ASP A 75 7.00 -4.53 -9.43
N ILE A 76 6.45 -5.25 -10.43
CA ILE A 76 6.63 -6.68 -10.63
C ILE A 76 7.15 -6.93 -12.06
N ASN A 77 8.12 -7.82 -12.22
CA ASN A 77 8.75 -8.15 -13.51
C ASN A 77 8.14 -9.38 -14.20
N ASP A 78 7.31 -10.15 -13.50
CA ASP A 78 6.57 -11.27 -14.09
C ASP A 78 5.24 -10.80 -14.70
N LYS A 79 5.13 -10.96 -16.02
CA LYS A 79 3.96 -10.52 -16.79
C LYS A 79 2.67 -11.26 -16.43
N GLU A 80 2.75 -12.54 -16.06
CA GLU A 80 1.57 -13.36 -15.77
C GLU A 80 1.04 -13.02 -14.37
N ILE A 81 1.94 -12.80 -13.40
CA ILE A 81 1.55 -12.30 -12.08
C ILE A 81 0.91 -10.92 -12.20
N VAL A 82 1.47 -10.00 -12.99
CA VAL A 82 0.84 -8.69 -13.24
C VAL A 82 -0.56 -8.86 -13.84
N ARG A 83 -0.71 -9.72 -14.86
CA ARG A 83 -2.01 -9.99 -15.49
C ARG A 83 -3.04 -10.50 -14.48
N GLU A 84 -2.67 -11.48 -13.65
CA GLU A 84 -3.54 -12.05 -12.61
C GLU A 84 -3.94 -11.02 -11.54
N LEU A 85 -3.05 -10.08 -11.20
CA LEU A 85 -3.37 -9.00 -10.28
C LEU A 85 -4.33 -7.97 -10.90
N LEU A 86 -4.19 -7.68 -12.19
CA LEU A 86 -5.09 -6.77 -12.89
C LEU A 86 -6.52 -7.33 -13.02
N HIS A 87 -6.70 -8.64 -13.07
CA HIS A 87 -8.03 -9.28 -13.05
C HIS A 87 -8.82 -8.98 -11.76
N LEU A 88 -8.17 -8.59 -10.66
CA LEU A 88 -8.90 -8.14 -9.45
C LEU A 88 -9.69 -6.85 -9.68
N PHE A 89 -9.38 -6.10 -10.73
CA PHE A 89 -10.09 -4.90 -11.14
C PHE A 89 -11.15 -5.18 -12.22
N ASP A 90 -11.39 -6.44 -12.59
CA ASP A 90 -12.42 -6.78 -13.57
C ASP A 90 -13.80 -6.31 -13.10
N GLY A 91 -14.56 -5.70 -14.02
CA GLY A 91 -15.84 -5.07 -13.71
C GLY A 91 -15.75 -3.65 -13.11
N ILE A 92 -14.53 -3.15 -12.84
CA ILE A 92 -14.29 -1.76 -12.44
C ILE A 92 -13.78 -0.99 -13.66
N SER A 93 -14.26 0.24 -13.89
CA SER A 93 -13.65 1.12 -14.90
C SER A 93 -12.33 1.66 -14.35
N TYR A 94 -11.20 1.20 -14.88
CA TYR A 94 -9.87 1.66 -14.49
C TYR A 94 -8.98 1.91 -15.70
N ILE A 95 -7.94 2.72 -15.49
CA ILE A 95 -6.85 2.92 -16.45
C ILE A 95 -5.54 2.54 -15.80
N THR A 96 -4.55 2.21 -16.63
CA THR A 96 -3.20 1.89 -16.21
C THR A 96 -2.19 2.77 -16.91
N ARG A 97 -1.03 2.91 -16.29
CA ARG A 97 0.13 3.60 -16.85
C ARG A 97 1.37 2.71 -16.81
N VAL A 98 2.02 2.58 -17.95
CA VAL A 98 3.24 1.79 -18.12
C VAL A 98 4.37 2.67 -18.65
N GLY A 99 5.54 2.55 -18.03
CA GLY A 99 6.79 3.16 -18.52
C GLY A 99 7.83 2.12 -18.95
N MET A 100 7.88 1.00 -18.23
CA MET A 100 8.71 -0.18 -18.49
C MET A 100 7.83 -1.41 -18.24
N PRO A 101 7.29 -2.07 -19.28
CA PRO A 101 6.51 -3.29 -19.10
C PRO A 101 7.34 -4.39 -18.40
N PRO A 102 6.72 -5.26 -17.57
CA PRO A 102 5.29 -5.33 -17.24
C PRO A 102 4.86 -4.44 -16.06
N LYS A 103 5.77 -3.63 -15.49
CA LYS A 103 5.49 -2.78 -14.33
C LYS A 103 4.38 -1.78 -14.64
N THR A 104 3.37 -1.75 -13.78
CA THR A 104 2.10 -1.09 -14.07
C THR A 104 1.66 -0.24 -12.89
N LEU A 105 1.28 1.02 -13.14
CA LEU A 105 0.66 1.89 -12.15
C LEU A 105 -0.84 2.02 -12.42
N ILE A 106 -1.65 1.85 -11.39
CA ILE A 106 -3.11 2.05 -11.43
C ILE A 106 -3.46 3.26 -10.52
N PRO A 107 -3.85 4.42 -11.08
CA PRO A 107 -4.37 5.52 -10.27
C PRO A 107 -5.77 5.19 -9.77
N VAL A 108 -5.98 5.30 -8.46
CA VAL A 108 -7.27 5.02 -7.80
C VAL A 108 -7.52 6.04 -6.71
N VAL A 109 -8.76 6.12 -6.24
CA VAL A 109 -9.12 6.89 -5.05
C VAL A 109 -9.31 5.92 -3.89
N CYS A 110 -8.53 6.07 -2.82
CA CYS A 110 -8.71 5.26 -1.62
C CYS A 110 -8.64 6.15 -0.36
N PRO A 111 -9.80 6.59 0.18
CA PRO A 111 -9.84 7.52 1.31
C PRO A 111 -9.14 7.00 2.57
N GLY A 112 -9.11 5.68 2.77
CA GLY A 112 -8.49 5.02 3.92
C GLY A 112 -6.95 5.06 3.95
N ILE A 113 -6.29 5.32 2.81
CA ILE A 113 -4.83 5.32 2.73
C ILE A 113 -4.26 6.73 2.88
N LYS A 114 -3.70 7.03 4.06
CA LYS A 114 -3.08 8.34 4.37
C LYS A 114 -1.55 8.33 4.38
N LYS A 115 -0.92 7.17 4.26
CA LYS A 115 0.53 6.99 4.18
C LYS A 115 0.83 5.90 3.16
N LYS A 116 2.07 5.86 2.66
CA LYS A 116 2.53 4.77 1.79
C LYS A 116 2.34 3.44 2.53
N VAL A 117 1.74 2.47 1.85
CA VAL A 117 1.68 1.07 2.30
C VAL A 117 2.26 0.19 1.22
N CYS A 118 2.88 -0.92 1.59
CA CYS A 118 3.52 -1.82 0.66
C CYS A 118 3.13 -3.26 0.97
N SER A 119 3.09 -4.10 -0.06
CA SER A 119 3.06 -5.55 0.10
C SER A 119 4.38 -6.06 0.69
N ASP A 120 4.44 -7.37 0.93
CA ASP A 120 5.73 -8.03 1.11
C ASP A 120 6.61 -7.87 -0.14
N LYS A 121 7.93 -7.96 0.04
CA LYS A 121 8.96 -7.98 -1.00
C LYS A 121 9.32 -9.42 -1.29
N TRP A 122 9.29 -9.77 -2.58
CA TRP A 122 9.64 -11.10 -3.05
C TRP A 122 10.79 -11.01 -4.05
N VAL A 123 11.77 -11.89 -3.93
CA VAL A 123 12.88 -12.03 -4.88
C VAL A 123 12.54 -13.17 -5.82
N ASP A 124 12.51 -12.87 -7.13
CA ASP A 124 12.34 -13.89 -8.16
C ASP A 124 13.63 -14.68 -8.45
N ASP A 125 13.54 -15.68 -9.32
CA ASP A 125 14.67 -16.57 -9.68
C ASP A 125 15.85 -15.83 -10.33
N ASN A 126 15.63 -14.62 -10.84
CA ASN A 126 16.68 -13.76 -11.42
C ASN A 126 17.30 -12.83 -10.37
N GLY A 127 16.91 -12.95 -9.11
CA GLY A 127 17.38 -12.08 -8.03
C GLY A 127 16.73 -10.69 -8.02
N VAL A 128 15.66 -10.47 -8.79
CA VAL A 128 14.99 -9.18 -8.87
C VAL A 128 13.95 -9.07 -7.75
N VAL A 129 13.95 -7.93 -7.06
CA VAL A 129 12.97 -7.63 -6.02
C VAL A 129 11.69 -7.12 -6.67
N ASN A 130 10.57 -7.74 -6.31
CA ASN A 130 9.21 -7.45 -6.78
C ASN A 130 8.34 -7.04 -5.58
N GLN A 131 7.56 -5.96 -5.73
CA GLN A 131 6.71 -5.41 -4.66
C GLN A 131 5.54 -4.60 -5.24
N ILE A 132 4.41 -4.58 -4.55
CA ILE A 132 3.32 -3.62 -4.80
C ILE A 132 3.41 -2.50 -3.78
N GLU A 133 3.38 -1.25 -4.25
CA GLU A 133 3.39 -0.05 -3.39
C GLU A 133 2.15 0.81 -3.64
N ILE A 134 1.40 1.12 -2.58
CA ILE A 134 0.33 2.11 -2.65
C ILE A 134 0.89 3.47 -2.24
N LEU A 135 1.13 4.32 -3.23
CA LEU A 135 1.67 5.67 -3.10
C LEU A 135 0.60 6.62 -2.56
N SER A 136 0.91 7.33 -1.47
CA SER A 136 0.03 8.33 -0.82
C SER A 136 0.83 9.60 -0.47
N TYR A 137 0.46 10.34 0.58
CA TYR A 137 1.11 11.61 0.94
C TYR A 137 2.64 11.51 0.99
N GLY A 138 3.29 12.52 0.42
CA GLY A 138 4.75 12.59 0.30
C GLY A 138 5.35 11.79 -0.86
N GLN A 139 4.53 11.07 -1.62
CA GLN A 139 4.93 10.33 -2.82
C GLN A 139 4.38 10.99 -4.09
N GLN A 140 4.86 10.53 -5.24
CA GLN A 140 4.37 10.95 -6.56
C GLN A 140 4.57 9.82 -7.58
N PHE A 141 3.82 9.86 -8.67
CA PHE A 141 4.13 9.10 -9.88
C PHE A 141 4.24 10.03 -11.09
N VAL A 142 5.05 9.66 -12.08
CA VAL A 142 5.18 10.43 -13.33
C VAL A 142 3.98 10.14 -14.23
N ALA A 143 3.07 11.09 -14.40
CA ALA A 143 1.92 10.94 -15.29
C ALA A 143 2.32 11.11 -16.76
N TYR A 144 3.14 12.12 -17.07
CA TYR A 144 3.60 12.42 -18.42
C TYR A 144 5.08 12.76 -18.42
N GLY A 145 5.84 12.22 -19.37
CA GLY A 145 7.28 12.43 -19.47
C GLY A 145 7.95 11.28 -20.21
N ILE A 146 9.28 11.35 -20.34
CA ILE A 146 10.08 10.29 -20.97
C ILE A 146 10.73 9.44 -19.89
N HIS A 147 10.47 8.15 -19.92
CA HIS A 147 11.05 7.20 -18.98
C HIS A 147 12.58 7.13 -19.17
N PRO A 148 13.38 7.22 -18.09
CA PRO A 148 14.83 7.39 -18.20
C PRO A 148 15.55 6.19 -18.81
N GLU A 149 15.04 4.97 -18.63
CA GLU A 149 15.66 3.75 -19.14
C GLU A 149 15.17 3.43 -20.55
N THR A 150 13.87 3.19 -20.74
CA THR A 150 13.29 2.90 -22.07
C THR A 150 13.42 4.03 -23.09
N LYS A 151 13.66 5.28 -22.65
CA LYS A 151 13.66 6.49 -23.50
C LYS A 151 12.34 6.73 -24.24
N GLN A 152 11.27 6.03 -23.85
CA GLN A 152 9.94 6.17 -24.41
C GLN A 152 9.04 6.99 -23.47
N PRO A 153 8.00 7.63 -24.00
CA PRO A 153 7.01 8.26 -23.15
C PRO A 153 6.23 7.23 -22.33
N TYR A 154 5.79 7.63 -21.13
CA TYR A 154 4.81 6.86 -20.37
C TYR A 154 3.52 6.69 -21.19
N GLN A 155 3.02 5.46 -21.25
CA GLN A 155 1.82 5.09 -21.99
C GLN A 155 0.68 4.84 -21.02
N TRP A 156 -0.53 5.21 -21.43
CA TRP A 156 -1.75 5.02 -20.66
C TRP A 156 -2.73 4.14 -21.44
N SER A 157 -3.48 3.27 -20.74
CA SER A 157 -4.55 2.48 -21.36
C SER A 157 -5.83 3.29 -21.64
N GLY A 158 -5.91 4.51 -21.11
CA GLY A 158 -6.97 5.48 -21.36
C GLY A 158 -6.47 6.90 -21.09
N ASP A 159 -7.37 7.88 -21.00
CA ASP A 159 -6.98 9.27 -20.79
C ASP A 159 -7.18 9.70 -19.34
N LEU A 160 -6.07 9.92 -18.60
CA LEU A 160 -6.09 10.40 -17.23
C LEU A 160 -6.80 11.76 -17.07
N LEU A 161 -6.84 12.59 -18.12
CA LEU A 161 -7.49 13.89 -18.06
C LEU A 161 -9.01 13.79 -17.97
N THR A 162 -9.60 12.73 -18.52
CA THR A 162 -11.05 12.59 -18.68
C THR A 162 -11.63 11.41 -17.93
N HIS A 163 -10.81 10.40 -17.59
CA HIS A 163 -11.27 9.22 -16.89
C HIS A 163 -11.57 9.51 -15.40
N GLU A 164 -12.76 9.11 -14.95
CA GLU A 164 -13.12 9.13 -13.53
C GLU A 164 -12.43 7.97 -12.80
N LEU A 165 -11.52 8.29 -11.87
CA LEU A 165 -10.75 7.26 -11.18
C LEU A 165 -11.64 6.42 -10.27
N PRO A 166 -11.49 5.08 -10.27
CA PRO A 166 -12.30 4.23 -9.43
C PRO A 166 -12.00 4.46 -7.95
N VAL A 167 -13.05 4.45 -7.13
CA VAL A 167 -12.93 4.48 -5.67
C VAL A 167 -12.81 3.03 -5.18
N ILE A 168 -11.72 2.71 -4.49
CA ILE A 168 -11.47 1.38 -3.93
C ILE A 168 -11.35 1.42 -2.40
N SER A 169 -11.71 0.31 -1.76
CA SER A 169 -11.58 0.14 -0.30
C SER A 169 -10.18 -0.32 0.09
N THR A 170 -9.85 -0.22 1.38
CA THR A 170 -8.61 -0.83 1.91
C THR A 170 -8.64 -2.35 1.80
N ALA A 171 -9.82 -2.98 1.93
CA ALA A 171 -9.98 -4.42 1.75
C ALA A 171 -9.60 -4.90 0.33
N MET A 172 -9.83 -4.07 -0.69
CA MET A 172 -9.38 -4.38 -2.05
C MET A 172 -7.85 -4.33 -2.17
N ILE A 173 -7.19 -3.40 -1.47
CA ILE A 173 -5.72 -3.33 -1.38
C ILE A 173 -5.17 -4.56 -0.65
N ASP A 174 -5.82 -4.96 0.45
CA ASP A 174 -5.43 -6.16 1.20
C ASP A 174 -5.60 -7.42 0.34
N SER A 175 -6.67 -7.49 -0.47
CA SER A 175 -6.90 -8.57 -1.44
C SER A 175 -5.81 -8.60 -2.52
N LEU A 176 -5.41 -7.42 -3.03
CA LEU A 176 -4.31 -7.27 -3.99
C LEU A 176 -2.98 -7.78 -3.41
N PHE A 177 -2.66 -7.41 -2.17
CA PHE A 177 -1.45 -7.86 -1.48
C PHE A 177 -1.47 -9.37 -1.18
N THR A 178 -2.63 -9.89 -0.75
CA THR A 178 -2.83 -11.31 -0.45
C THR A 178 -2.64 -12.14 -1.72
N ARG A 179 -3.29 -11.75 -2.81
CA ARG A 179 -3.16 -12.40 -4.11
C ARG A 179 -1.72 -12.37 -4.63
N PHE A 180 -1.02 -11.25 -4.47
CA PHE A 180 0.39 -11.16 -4.85
C PHE A 180 1.27 -12.14 -4.06
N ASN A 181 1.07 -12.23 -2.74
CA ASN A 181 1.82 -13.16 -1.90
C ASN A 181 1.58 -14.63 -2.28
N GLU A 182 0.33 -14.99 -2.59
CA GLU A 182 -0.02 -16.33 -3.07
C GLU A 182 0.67 -16.65 -4.40
N LEU A 183 0.59 -15.73 -5.37
CA LEU A 183 1.19 -15.91 -6.69
C LEU A 183 2.71 -16.00 -6.62
N ALA A 184 3.36 -15.13 -5.84
CA ALA A 184 4.81 -15.15 -5.64
C ALA A 184 5.26 -16.44 -4.93
N GLY A 185 4.54 -16.88 -3.90
CA GLY A 185 4.81 -18.15 -3.22
C GLY A 185 4.66 -19.37 -4.13
N ASN A 186 3.60 -19.40 -4.95
CA ASN A 186 3.37 -20.47 -5.92
C ASN A 186 4.41 -20.47 -7.05
N ALA A 187 4.97 -19.31 -7.38
CA ALA A 187 6.07 -19.16 -8.33
C ALA A 187 7.44 -19.55 -7.74
N GLY A 188 7.50 -19.95 -6.47
CA GLY A 188 8.75 -20.34 -5.80
C GLY A 188 9.65 -19.18 -5.40
N TRP A 189 9.14 -17.94 -5.43
CA TRP A 189 9.93 -16.76 -5.08
C TRP A 189 10.29 -16.75 -3.59
N THR A 190 11.36 -16.04 -3.24
CA THR A 190 11.80 -15.92 -1.84
C THR A 190 11.25 -14.64 -1.21
N ASN A 191 10.44 -14.76 -0.15
CA ASN A 191 9.99 -13.59 0.62
C ASN A 191 11.17 -13.04 1.44
N ILE A 192 11.55 -11.78 1.17
CA ILE A 192 12.63 -11.08 1.89
C ILE A 192 12.11 -9.96 2.78
N THR A 193 10.79 -9.88 3.00
CA THR A 193 10.25 -8.92 3.95
C THR A 193 10.72 -9.27 5.34
N THR A 194 11.69 -8.52 5.83
CA THR A 194 11.90 -8.36 7.25
C THR A 194 10.74 -7.57 7.81
N ARG A 195 9.64 -8.28 8.11
CA ARG A 195 8.81 -7.80 9.20
C ARG A 195 9.78 -7.69 10.37
N ASN A 196 9.83 -6.56 11.06
CA ASN A 196 10.06 -6.62 12.49
C ASN A 196 8.86 -7.40 13.07
N ARG A 197 8.73 -8.69 12.73
CA ARG A 197 8.50 -9.69 13.73
C ARG A 197 9.65 -9.40 14.69
N LYS A 198 9.43 -8.55 15.70
CA LYS A 198 9.96 -8.86 17.02
C LYS A 198 9.68 -10.34 17.09
N THR A 199 10.71 -11.18 16.92
CA THR A 199 10.58 -12.61 17.08
C THR A 199 10.01 -12.69 18.48
N TYR A 200 8.70 -12.89 18.58
CA TYR A 200 8.10 -13.20 19.85
C TYR A 200 8.96 -14.37 20.29
N LYS A 201 9.65 -14.22 21.42
CA LYS A 201 10.17 -15.40 22.09
C LYS A 201 8.91 -16.17 22.43
N ILE A 202 8.47 -17.02 21.51
CA ILE A 202 7.40 -17.98 21.69
C ILE A 202 7.84 -18.69 22.95
N ARG A 203 7.23 -18.35 24.08
CA ARG A 203 7.48 -19.08 25.32
C ARG A 203 7.10 -20.50 24.98
N LYS A 204 8.06 -21.41 25.12
CA LYS A 204 7.91 -22.82 24.74
C LYS A 204 6.58 -23.29 25.34
N ALA A 205 5.64 -23.69 24.48
CA ALA A 205 4.40 -24.27 24.95
C ALA A 205 4.77 -25.48 25.82
N GLY A 206 4.25 -25.55 27.04
CA GLY A 206 4.29 -26.79 27.81
C GLY A 206 3.71 -27.92 26.96
N ASN A 207 4.31 -29.10 27.03
CA ASN A 207 3.85 -30.29 26.32
C ASN A 207 2.44 -30.68 26.82
N GLU A 208 1.40 -30.07 26.25
CA GLU A 208 0.02 -30.44 26.54
C GLU A 208 -0.74 -30.56 25.21
N SER A 209 -0.86 -31.81 24.75
CA SER A 209 -1.78 -32.22 23.70
C SER A 209 -3.22 -31.89 24.12
N GLY A 210 -3.94 -31.10 23.32
CA GLY A 210 -5.35 -30.77 23.55
C GLY A 210 -5.71 -29.28 23.54
N ASN A 211 -4.73 -28.37 23.43
CA ASN A 211 -5.00 -26.92 23.42
C ASN A 211 -5.46 -26.41 22.05
N LYS A 212 -6.47 -25.51 22.03
CA LYS A 212 -6.97 -24.90 20.79
C LYS A 212 -5.93 -23.95 20.20
N PRO A 213 -5.89 -23.75 18.87
CA PRO A 213 -4.89 -22.89 18.23
C PRO A 213 -4.85 -21.46 18.77
N GLY A 214 -6.03 -20.87 19.05
CA GLY A 214 -6.13 -19.55 19.66
C GLY A 214 -5.48 -19.47 21.04
N ASP A 215 -5.63 -20.51 21.87
CA ASP A 215 -5.02 -20.55 23.22
C ASP A 215 -3.50 -20.64 23.15
N ILE A 216 -2.97 -21.30 22.11
CA ILE A 216 -1.53 -21.32 21.85
C ILE A 216 -1.07 -19.91 21.49
N TYR A 217 -1.74 -19.27 20.53
CA TYR A 217 -1.41 -17.90 20.12
C TYR A 217 -1.46 -16.91 21.29
N ASN A 218 -2.52 -16.95 22.09
CA ASN A 218 -2.71 -16.10 23.26
C ASN A 218 -1.60 -16.23 24.30
N ARG A 219 -1.06 -17.44 24.51
CA ARG A 219 0.06 -17.67 25.43
C ARG A 219 1.41 -17.18 24.89
N CYS A 220 1.51 -16.98 23.59
CA CYS A 220 2.75 -16.62 22.92
C CYS A 220 2.91 -15.11 22.69
N CYS A 221 1.86 -14.31 22.88
CA CYS A 221 1.85 -12.88 22.55
C CYS A 221 1.39 -12.02 23.74
N SER A 222 1.99 -10.84 23.87
CA SER A 222 1.46 -9.76 24.73
C SER A 222 0.44 -8.95 23.94
N ILE A 223 -0.70 -8.64 24.55
CA ILE A 223 -1.75 -7.82 23.94
C ILE A 223 -1.24 -6.43 23.55
N THR A 224 -0.29 -5.88 24.32
CA THR A 224 0.31 -4.58 24.04
C THR A 224 1.17 -4.60 22.78
N ASP A 225 1.95 -5.66 22.57
CA ASP A 225 2.76 -5.82 21.36
C ASP A 225 1.85 -5.97 20.13
N VAL A 226 0.77 -6.76 20.25
CA VAL A 226 -0.22 -6.95 19.17
C VAL A 226 -0.93 -5.63 18.83
N LEU A 227 -1.27 -4.82 19.85
CA LEU A 227 -1.86 -3.49 19.64
C LEU A 227 -0.89 -2.54 18.90
N GLU A 228 0.37 -2.49 19.31
CA GLU A 228 1.41 -1.70 18.64
C GLU A 228 1.57 -2.11 17.17
N GLU A 229 1.55 -3.42 16.88
CA GLU A 229 1.63 -3.99 15.55
C GLU A 229 0.49 -3.49 14.64
N TYR A 230 -0.73 -3.44 15.18
CA TYR A 230 -1.90 -2.89 14.49
C TYR A 230 -2.01 -1.36 14.54
N GLY A 231 -0.94 -0.67 14.98
CA GLY A 231 -0.80 0.78 14.93
C GLY A 231 -1.50 1.54 16.05
N TRP A 232 -1.89 0.85 17.13
CA TRP A 232 -2.33 1.52 18.35
C TRP A 232 -1.13 2.12 19.07
N ASN A 233 -1.35 3.25 19.73
CA ASN A 233 -0.31 3.93 20.48
C ASN A 233 -0.68 3.94 21.96
N HIS A 234 0.27 3.56 22.82
CA HIS A 234 0.13 3.77 24.25
C HIS A 234 -0.08 5.26 24.55
N TYR A 235 -1.05 5.58 25.41
CA TYR A 235 -1.36 6.96 25.77
C TYR A 235 -0.91 7.29 27.18
N ARG A 236 -1.48 6.60 28.18
CA ARG A 236 -1.09 6.73 29.60
C ARG A 236 -1.67 5.57 30.41
N GLY A 237 -0.96 5.11 31.43
CA GLY A 237 -1.41 3.99 32.27
C GLY A 237 -1.80 2.79 31.41
N ASN A 238 -3.05 2.34 31.54
CA ASN A 238 -3.57 1.23 30.75
C ASN A 238 -4.30 1.65 29.47
N TYR A 239 -4.32 2.95 29.15
CA TYR A 239 -5.11 3.49 28.05
C TYR A 239 -4.33 3.61 26.74
N TRP A 240 -5.02 3.31 25.65
CA TRP A 240 -4.46 3.27 24.29
C TRP A 240 -5.26 4.15 23.33
N THR A 241 -4.56 4.66 22.32
CA THR A 241 -5.08 5.51 21.25
C THR A 241 -5.13 4.71 19.95
N ARG A 242 -6.29 4.70 19.30
CA ARG A 242 -6.51 3.96 18.05
C ARG A 242 -5.64 4.49 16.90
N PRO A 243 -5.38 3.68 15.86
CA PRO A 243 -4.73 4.13 14.64
C PRO A 243 -5.43 5.34 14.01
N GLY A 244 -4.63 6.29 13.53
CA GLY A 244 -5.11 7.51 12.86
C GLY A 244 -5.63 8.62 13.79
N LYS A 245 -5.71 8.40 15.11
CA LYS A 245 -6.03 9.44 16.11
C LYS A 245 -4.74 9.94 16.77
N LYS A 246 -4.54 11.26 16.85
CA LYS A 246 -3.31 11.85 17.41
C LYS A 246 -3.21 11.74 18.93
N HIS A 247 -4.31 11.99 19.65
CA HIS A 247 -4.35 11.97 21.11
C HIS A 247 -5.70 11.47 21.64
N GLY A 248 -5.71 10.95 22.86
CA GLY A 248 -6.92 10.64 23.62
C GLY A 248 -7.34 9.17 23.58
N VAL A 249 -7.97 8.74 24.68
CA VAL A 249 -8.33 7.34 24.94
C VAL A 249 -9.27 6.78 23.87
N SER A 250 -8.99 5.54 23.42
CA SER A 250 -9.79 4.78 22.46
C SER A 250 -9.96 3.31 22.87
N GLY A 251 -9.23 2.86 23.88
CA GLY A 251 -9.40 1.56 24.53
C GLY A 251 -8.53 1.45 25.78
N THR A 252 -8.67 0.36 26.51
CA THR A 252 -7.86 0.05 27.69
C THR A 252 -7.35 -1.39 27.64
N VAL A 253 -6.17 -1.63 28.18
CA VAL A 253 -5.61 -2.96 28.39
C VAL A 253 -5.83 -3.36 29.85
N PHE A 254 -6.14 -4.64 30.09
CA PHE A 254 -6.22 -5.24 31.41
C PHE A 254 -5.03 -6.15 31.67
N ASP A 255 -4.72 -6.37 32.95
CA ASP A 255 -3.64 -7.26 33.40
C ASP A 255 -3.86 -8.72 32.95
N SER A 256 -5.09 -9.08 32.57
CA SER A 256 -5.47 -10.36 31.97
C SER A 256 -5.02 -10.54 30.52
N ASN A 257 -4.14 -9.67 30.00
CA ASN A 257 -3.67 -9.68 28.62
C ASN A 257 -4.83 -9.50 27.61
N THR A 258 -5.78 -8.62 27.95
CA THR A 258 -7.01 -8.37 27.17
C THR A 258 -7.14 -6.89 26.88
N PHE A 259 -7.64 -6.56 25.70
CA PHE A 259 -7.89 -5.20 25.25
C PHE A 259 -9.40 -4.93 25.14
N TYR A 260 -9.89 -3.89 25.80
CA TYR A 260 -11.27 -3.43 25.69
C TYR A 260 -11.36 -2.20 24.79
N CYS A 261 -12.13 -2.30 23.72
CA CYS A 261 -12.25 -1.25 22.71
C CYS A 261 -13.38 -0.26 23.06
N PHE A 262 -13.10 1.04 23.05
CA PHE A 262 -14.10 2.09 23.27
C PHE A 262 -14.58 2.76 21.98
N THR A 263 -13.98 2.44 20.83
CA THR A 263 -14.14 3.20 19.58
C THR A 263 -14.77 2.37 18.47
N SER A 264 -15.59 3.01 17.64
CA SER A 264 -16.20 2.43 16.43
C SER A 264 -15.42 2.72 15.15
N SER A 265 -14.31 3.47 15.22
CA SER A 265 -13.52 3.86 14.06
C SER A 265 -12.37 2.89 13.76
N THR A 266 -12.57 1.60 14.05
CA THR A 266 -11.64 0.50 13.83
C THR A 266 -12.43 -0.72 13.35
N CYS A 267 -11.77 -1.79 12.91
CA CYS A 267 -12.43 -3.08 12.64
C CYS A 267 -13.00 -3.74 13.91
N LEU A 268 -12.57 -3.31 15.10
CA LEU A 268 -13.05 -3.80 16.38
C LEU A 268 -14.42 -3.18 16.74
N GLU A 269 -15.32 -4.02 17.24
CA GLU A 269 -16.58 -3.60 17.83
C GLU A 269 -16.36 -2.79 19.13
N PRO A 270 -16.99 -1.61 19.29
CA PRO A 270 -16.99 -0.86 20.54
C PRO A 270 -17.66 -1.62 21.66
N GLY A 271 -17.15 -1.47 22.88
CA GLY A 271 -17.72 -2.12 24.06
C GLY A 271 -17.34 -3.59 24.21
N ARG A 272 -16.45 -4.10 23.35
CA ARG A 272 -16.00 -5.50 23.33
C ARG A 272 -14.55 -5.65 23.75
N SER A 273 -14.28 -6.75 24.46
CA SER A 273 -12.94 -7.22 24.81
C SER A 273 -12.39 -8.16 23.74
N TYR A 274 -11.08 -8.06 23.50
CA TYR A 274 -10.31 -8.91 22.60
C TYR A 274 -9.04 -9.39 23.30
N ASP A 275 -8.74 -10.67 23.15
CA ASP A 275 -7.42 -11.23 23.44
C ASP A 275 -6.52 -11.11 22.19
N CYS A 276 -5.27 -11.59 22.28
CA CYS A 276 -4.32 -11.50 21.17
C CYS A 276 -4.86 -12.18 19.90
N PHE A 277 -5.47 -13.36 20.05
CA PHE A 277 -6.04 -14.12 18.94
C PHE A 277 -7.28 -13.44 18.34
N GLY A 278 -8.11 -12.82 19.17
CA GLY A 278 -9.24 -12.02 18.72
C GLY A 278 -8.80 -10.79 17.93
N LEU A 279 -7.75 -10.09 18.37
CA LEU A 279 -7.16 -9.01 17.57
C LEU A 279 -6.65 -9.54 16.23
N LEU A 280 -5.91 -10.65 16.22
CA LEU A 280 -5.45 -11.30 14.98
C LEU A 280 -6.63 -11.60 14.05
N ALA A 281 -7.69 -12.25 14.54
CA ALA A 281 -8.86 -12.61 13.75
C ALA A 281 -9.57 -11.38 13.16
N MET A 282 -9.72 -10.31 13.94
CA MET A 282 -10.39 -9.09 13.47
C MET A 282 -9.56 -8.31 12.45
N TYR A 283 -8.25 -8.22 12.64
CA TYR A 283 -7.37 -7.41 11.78
C TYR A 283 -6.94 -8.14 10.51
N GLU A 284 -6.61 -9.43 10.58
CA GLU A 284 -6.04 -10.16 9.44
C GLU A 284 -7.07 -11.03 8.71
N TYR A 285 -8.15 -11.44 9.40
CA TYR A 285 -9.11 -12.43 8.87
C TYR A 285 -10.54 -11.92 8.85
N GLY A 286 -10.77 -10.60 9.00
CA GLY A 286 -12.09 -9.99 8.91
C GLY A 286 -13.11 -10.51 9.92
N GLY A 287 -12.64 -11.04 11.06
CA GLY A 287 -13.48 -11.68 12.07
C GLY A 287 -13.74 -13.18 11.84
N ASP A 288 -13.11 -13.81 10.85
CA ASP A 288 -13.16 -15.27 10.67
C ASP A 288 -12.16 -15.98 11.59
N PHE A 289 -12.65 -16.34 12.78
CA PHE A 289 -11.86 -17.06 13.79
C PHE A 289 -11.43 -18.46 13.35
N SER A 290 -12.16 -19.09 12.41
CA SER A 290 -11.82 -20.43 11.93
C SER A 290 -10.63 -20.37 10.97
N LEU A 291 -10.62 -19.39 10.06
CA LEU A 291 -9.47 -19.12 9.19
C LEU A 291 -8.24 -18.71 10.00
N ALA A 292 -8.41 -17.83 10.99
CA ALA A 292 -7.32 -17.42 11.88
C ALA A 292 -6.71 -18.63 12.63
N ALA A 293 -7.55 -19.53 13.15
CA ALA A 293 -7.09 -20.73 13.85
C ALA A 293 -6.29 -21.68 12.92
N ASN A 294 -6.76 -21.85 11.69
CA ASN A 294 -6.07 -22.65 10.67
C ASN A 294 -4.69 -22.05 10.31
N ALA A 295 -4.60 -20.73 10.20
CA ALA A 295 -3.33 -20.05 9.92
C ALA A 295 -2.32 -20.19 11.07
N VAL A 296 -2.79 -20.07 12.32
CA VAL A 296 -1.95 -20.33 13.51
C VAL A 296 -1.44 -21.78 13.50
N LEU A 297 -2.30 -22.76 13.20
CA LEU A 297 -1.88 -24.16 13.11
C LEU A 297 -0.82 -24.41 12.03
N ARG A 298 -0.95 -23.78 10.85
CA ARG A 298 0.06 -23.87 9.79
C ARG A 298 1.40 -23.31 10.24
N THR A 299 1.38 -22.11 10.83
CA THR A 299 2.59 -21.46 11.36
C THR A 299 3.27 -22.31 12.44
N LEU A 300 2.51 -22.95 13.33
CA LEU A 300 3.06 -23.83 14.37
C LEU A 300 3.69 -25.11 13.83
N ARG A 301 3.25 -25.59 12.65
CA ARG A 301 3.82 -26.77 11.99
C ARG A 301 5.12 -26.46 11.26
N GLU A 302 5.28 -25.25 10.75
CA GLU A 302 6.49 -24.78 10.05
C GLU A 302 7.66 -24.48 11.01
N VAL A 303 7.38 -24.26 12.29
CA VAL A 303 8.38 -23.96 13.34
C VAL A 303 8.86 -25.23 14.08
N ARG A 304 8.27 -26.39 13.79
CA ARG A 304 8.70 -27.70 14.32
C ARG A 304 9.63 -28.41 13.35
#